data_AF-A0A800C6X2-F1
#
_entry.id   AF-A0A800C6X2-F1
#
_cell.length_a   1.000
_cell.length_b   1.000
_cell.length_c   1.000
_cell.angle_alpha   90.00
_cell.angle_beta   90.00
_cell.angle_gamma   90.00
#
_symmetry.space_group_name_H-M   'P 1'
#
loop_
_entity.id
_entity.type
_entity.pdbx_description
1 polymer ?
#
loop_
_entity_poly.entity_id
_entity_poly.type
_entity_poly.pdbx_seq_one_letter_code
_entity_poly.pdbx_strand_id
1 'polypeptide(L)' 'FTTKEVGKGTGLGLSVSYGIVKKFGGDISVTSKTREEGKESGTTFTMRLPVVEGGKSESDDT' A
#
# COMPACT_ATOMS: atom_id res chain seq x y z
N PHE A 1 7.20 9.62 -3.24
CA PHE A 1 8.30 8.79 -2.71
C PHE A 1 9.14 8.31 -3.89
N THR A 2 10.43 8.61 -3.90
CA THR A 2 11.36 8.26 -4.98
C THR A 2 12.64 7.78 -4.33
N THR A 3 13.37 6.87 -4.96
CA THR A 3 14.75 6.52 -4.55
C THR A 3 15.78 7.48 -5.14
N LYS A 4 15.34 8.40 -6.01
CA LYS A 4 16.19 9.46 -6.58
C LYS A 4 16.40 10.59 -5.58
N GLU A 5 17.51 11.29 -5.74
CA GLU A 5 17.86 12.48 -4.95
C GLU A 5 16.74 13.53 -4.94
N VAL A 6 16.75 14.35 -3.89
CA VAL A 6 15.83 15.47 -3.71
C VAL A 6 15.85 16.37 -4.95
N GLY A 7 14.68 16.71 -5.48
CA GLY A 7 14.53 17.52 -6.70
C GLY A 7 14.71 16.77 -8.02
N LYS A 8 15.20 15.52 -8.02
CA LYS A 8 15.36 14.70 -9.25
C LYS A 8 14.23 13.70 -9.50
N GLY A 9 13.32 13.56 -8.54
CA GLY A 9 12.08 12.82 -8.71
C GLY A 9 10.91 13.74 -9.02
N THR A 10 10.05 13.34 -9.93
CA THR A 10 8.78 14.03 -10.24
C THR A 10 7.73 13.90 -9.13
N GLY A 11 8.02 13.14 -8.07
CA GLY A 11 7.10 12.90 -6.95
C GLY A 11 5.95 11.92 -7.25
N LEU A 12 5.85 11.40 -8.47
CA LEU A 12 4.68 10.66 -8.95
C LEU A 12 4.51 9.23 -8.39
N GLY A 13 5.49 8.69 -7.67
CA GLY A 13 5.42 7.28 -7.22
C GLY A 13 4.14 6.95 -6.42
N LEU A 14 3.76 7.82 -5.47
CA LEU A 14 2.58 7.57 -4.63
C LEU A 14 1.27 7.76 -5.41
N SER A 15 1.20 8.72 -6.34
CA SER A 15 -0.01 8.92 -7.16
C SER A 15 -0.20 7.77 -8.15
N VAL A 16 0.87 7.23 -8.71
CA VAL A 16 0.84 6.02 -9.53
C VAL A 16 0.34 4.82 -8.73
N SER A 17 0.92 4.57 -7.55
CA SER A 17 0.46 3.48 -6.67
C SER A 17 -1.01 3.63 -6.28
N TYR A 18 -1.45 4.85 -5.94
CA TYR A 18 -2.85 5.14 -5.64
C TYR A 18 -3.77 4.82 -6.81
N GLY A 19 -3.41 5.26 -8.03
CA GLY A 19 -4.17 4.98 -9.24
C GLY A 19 -4.26 3.48 -9.54
N ILE A 20 -3.16 2.73 -9.37
CA ILE A 20 -3.14 1.27 -9.54
C ILE A 20 -4.10 0.61 -8.55
N VAL A 21 -3.97 0.89 -7.26
CA VAL A 21 -4.82 0.27 -6.22
C VAL A 21 -6.29 0.59 -6.45
N LYS A 22 -6.62 1.85 -6.77
CA LYS A 22 -8.01 2.25 -7.08
C LYS A 22 -8.57 1.55 -8.31
N LYS A 23 -7.76 1.37 -9.37
CA LYS A 23 -8.17 0.65 -10.58
C LYS A 23 -8.54 -0.81 -10.29
N PHE A 24 -7.92 -1.44 -9.30
CA PHE A 24 -8.25 -2.79 -8.84
C PHE A 24 -9.34 -2.83 -7.76
N GLY A 25 -10.09 -1.74 -7.57
CA GLY A 25 -11.17 -1.67 -6.57
C GLY A 25 -10.68 -1.59 -5.12
N GLY A 26 -9.38 -1.34 -4.91
CA GLY A 26 -8.79 -1.22 -3.59
C GLY A 26 -8.75 0.21 -3.03
N ASP A 27 -8.05 0.34 -1.90
CA ASP A 27 -7.85 1.60 -1.21
C ASP A 27 -6.48 1.66 -0.51
N ILE A 28 -5.94 2.87 -0.37
CA ILE A 28 -4.70 3.12 0.39
C ILE A 28 -5.02 4.08 1.53
N SER A 29 -4.73 3.67 2.77
CA SER A 29 -4.78 4.54 3.94
C SER A 29 -3.38 4.77 4.50
N VAL A 30 -3.16 5.93 5.11
CA VAL A 30 -1.88 6.27 5.74
C VAL A 30 -2.06 6.53 7.23
N THR A 31 -1.12 6.04 8.02
CA THR A 31 -1.02 6.36 9.44
C THR A 31 0.41 6.79 9.71
N SER A 32 0.59 7.99 10.26
CA SER A 32 1.90 8.51 10.62
C SER A 32 1.96 8.72 12.12
N LYS A 33 3.13 8.44 12.71
CA LYS A 33 3.46 8.74 14.10
C LYS A 33 4.73 9.57 14.12
N THR A 34 4.63 10.77 14.70
CA THR A 34 5.75 11.67 14.93
C THR A 34 6.43 11.34 16.25
N ARG A 35 7.63 11.88 16.47
CA ARG A 35 8.34 11.69 17.76
C ARG A 35 7.68 12.39 18.94
N GLU A 36 6.82 13.37 18.68
CA GLU A 36 6.07 14.07 19.74
C GLU A 36 4.92 13.20 20.28
N GLU A 37 4.44 12.26 19.47
CA GLU A 37 3.32 11.38 19.78
C GLU A 37 3.76 10.04 20.42
N GLY A 38 5.06 9.77 20.53
CA GLY A 38 5.58 8.56 21.16
C GLY A 38 7.08 8.32 21.00
N LYS A 39 7.58 7.23 21.60
CA LYS A 39 9.00 6.84 21.55
C LYS A 39 9.50 6.47 20.15
N GLU A 40 8.61 6.03 19.27
CA GLU A 40 8.92 5.58 17.92
C GLU A 40 8.24 6.49 16.89
N SER A 41 8.96 6.82 15.81
CA SER A 41 8.45 7.62 14.69
C SER A 41 8.45 6.81 13.40
N GLY A 42 7.42 6.98 12.58
CA GLY A 42 7.32 6.34 11.27
C GLY A 42 6.01 6.61 10.55
N THR A 43 5.94 6.18 9.30
CA THR A 43 4.73 6.29 8.48
C THR A 43 4.43 4.93 7.86
N THR A 44 3.20 4.46 8.05
CA THR A 44 2.69 3.21 7.51
C THR A 44 1.65 3.51 6.44
N PHE A 45 1.84 2.93 5.26
CA PHE A 45 0.83 2.92 4.19
C PHE A 45 0.21 1.53 4.16
N THR A 46 -1.11 1.45 4.34
CA THR A 46 -1.87 0.20 4.32
C THR A 46 -2.69 0.15 3.05
N MET A 47 -2.46 -0.88 2.24
CA MET A 47 -3.19 -1.13 0.99
C MET A 47 -4.22 -2.25 1.25
N ARG A 48 -5.48 -1.99 0.90
CA ARG A 48 -6.55 -3.00 0.93
C ARG A 48 -6.99 -3.27 -0.50
N LEU A 49 -7.09 -4.54 -0.86
CA LEU A 49 -7.55 -4.98 -2.18
C LEU A 49 -8.72 -5.96 -1.98
N PRO A 50 -9.73 -5.95 -2.87
CA PRO A 50 -10.77 -6.95 -2.86
C PRO A 50 -10.15 -8.32 -3.14
N VAL A 51 -10.58 -9.32 -2.36
CA VAL A 51 -10.27 -10.72 -2.64
C VAL A 51 -11.24 -11.23 -3.69
N VAL A 52 -10.76 -12.08 -4.60
CA VAL A 52 -11.66 -12.84 -5.46
C VAL A 52 -12.22 -13.99 -4.63
N GLU A 53 -13.54 -14.15 -4.56
CA GLU A 53 -14.12 -15.38 -4.03
C GLU A 53 -13.86 -16.50 -5.05
N GLY A 54 -12.91 -17.40 -4.75
CA GLY A 54 -12.65 -18.55 -5.62
C GLY A 54 -11.41 -19.35 -5.27
N GLY A 55 -11.58 -20.33 -4.39
CA GLY A 55 -10.61 -21.39 -4.13
C GLY A 55 -10.94 -22.23 -2.91
N LYS A 56 -12.06 -22.97 -2.91
CA LYS A 56 -12.08 -24.23 -2.16
C LYS A 56 -10.93 -25.05 -2.74
N SER A 57 -9.89 -25.31 -1.95
CA SER A 57 -8.92 -26.33 -2.27
C SER A 57 -9.67 -27.67 -2.31
N GLU A 58 -9.95 -28.18 -3.51
CA GLU A 58 -10.32 -29.58 -3.72
C GLU A 58 -9.17 -30.43 -3.18
N SER A 59 -9.45 -31.17 -2.10
CA SER A 59 -8.61 -32.24 -1.61
C SER A 59 -8.74 -33.42 -2.57
N ASP A 60 -7.73 -33.56 -3.42
CA ASP A 60 -7.49 -34.74 -4.24
C ASP A 60 -6.92 -35.84 -3.31
N ASP A 61 -7.76 -36.78 -2.91
CA ASP A 61 -7.32 -38.09 -2.39
C ASP A 61 -8.44 -39.11 -2.70
N THR A 62 -8.23 -39.84 -3.80
CA THR A 62 -8.92 -41.10 -4.13
C THR A 62 -8.01 -42.25 -3.72
#